data_AF-A0A8K0UCX3-F1
#
_entry.id   AF-A0A8K0UCX3-F1
#
_cell.length_a   1.000
_cell.length_b   1.000
_cell.length_c   1.000
_cell.angle_alpha   90.00
_cell.angle_beta   90.00
_cell.angle_gamma   90.00
#
_symmetry.space_group_name_H-M   'P 1'
#
loop_
_entity.id
_entity.type
_entity.pdbx_description
1 polymer ?
#
loop_
_entity_poly.entity_id
_entity_poly.type
_entity_poly.pdbx_seq_one_letter_code
_entity_poly.pdbx_strand_id
1 'polypeptide(L)'
;MSLTTSNDEHEPNTDLQSILVHLFEDSEVIRRNLVPQLLTARENISASDVRNVLDESMNIIRGWSPELQAIFIAGHPRIGETRNLSVLSSSEQSAGTSAGTPTSPEVLQRLQHLNMCYEHVYPGLRYISFVNGRTRAAIAEEMEDKLGIARSLSPDQPQIESLAPIAANSPQWLAELGRALEDVGFIAKSRLEKLEQKESE
;
A
#
# COMPACT_ATOMS: atom_id res chain seq x y z
N MET A 1 38.61 -28.12 25.36
CA MET A 1 37.63 -28.83 24.52
C MET A 1 36.27 -28.21 24.77
N SER A 2 35.56 -27.95 23.68
CA SER A 2 34.23 -27.37 23.43
C SER A 2 33.19 -27.50 24.58
N LEU A 3 32.22 -26.60 24.74
CA LEU A 3 31.16 -26.32 23.76
C LEU A 3 30.54 -24.92 23.89
N THR A 4 30.32 -24.35 22.70
CA THR A 4 29.40 -23.30 22.29
C THR A 4 27.97 -23.54 22.74
N THR A 5 27.28 -22.48 23.15
CA THR A 5 25.88 -22.21 22.78
C THR A 5 25.72 -20.70 22.64
N SER A 6 25.81 -20.21 21.40
CA SER A 6 25.27 -18.90 21.05
C SER A 6 23.76 -19.05 21.01
N ASN A 7 23.08 -18.49 22.01
CA ASN A 7 21.64 -18.33 22.01
C ASN A 7 21.37 -17.08 21.17
N ASP A 8 20.86 -17.27 19.96
CA ASP A 8 20.47 -16.17 19.07
C ASP A 8 19.13 -15.63 19.59
N GLU A 9 19.18 -14.70 20.56
CA GLU A 9 18.00 -13.96 21.01
C GLU A 9 17.61 -12.96 19.93
N HIS A 10 16.83 -13.39 18.94
CA HIS A 10 16.10 -12.45 18.10
C HIS A 10 15.05 -11.76 18.99
N GLU A 11 15.19 -10.43 19.17
CA GLU A 11 14.17 -9.66 19.87
C GLU A 11 12.83 -9.85 19.14
N PRO A 12 11.73 -10.20 19.83
CA PRO A 12 10.43 -10.46 19.19
C PRO A 12 9.88 -9.26 18.40
N ASN A 13 10.38 -8.05 18.71
CA ASN A 13 10.13 -6.83 17.97
C ASN A 13 10.73 -6.88 16.55
N THR A 14 11.94 -7.42 16.40
CA THR A 14 12.68 -7.51 15.13
C THR A 14 12.03 -8.51 14.18
N ASP A 15 11.55 -9.64 14.69
CA ASP A 15 10.88 -10.67 13.88
C ASP A 15 9.54 -10.18 13.33
N LEU A 16 8.72 -9.57 14.20
CA LEU A 16 7.43 -9.03 13.80
C LEU A 16 7.59 -7.88 12.80
N GLN A 17 8.54 -6.98 13.05
CA GLN A 17 8.85 -5.90 12.11
C GLN A 17 9.31 -6.46 10.76
N SER A 18 10.15 -7.50 10.76
CA SER A 18 10.61 -8.17 9.53
C SER A 18 9.46 -8.77 8.74
N ILE A 19 8.47 -9.38 9.41
CA ILE A 19 7.26 -9.89 8.76
C ILE A 19 6.42 -8.74 8.17
N LEU A 20 6.22 -7.66 8.92
CA LEU A 20 5.37 -6.54 8.47
C LEU A 20 5.95 -5.83 7.25
N VAL A 21 7.27 -5.71 7.11
CA VAL A 21 7.88 -5.14 5.90
C VAL A 21 7.74 -6.04 4.67
N HIS A 22 7.38 -7.33 4.85
CA HIS A 22 7.00 -8.20 3.75
C HIS A 22 5.51 -8.08 3.37
N LEU A 23 4.66 -7.66 4.31
CA LEU A 23 3.21 -7.52 4.10
C LEU A 23 2.79 -6.11 3.68
N PHE A 24 3.48 -5.08 4.16
CA PHE A 24 3.16 -3.67 3.94
C PHE A 24 4.38 -2.90 3.48
N GLU A 25 4.19 -1.68 2.97
CA GLU A 25 5.31 -0.78 2.70
C GLU A 25 5.90 -0.24 4.01
N ASP A 26 7.21 -0.38 4.16
CA ASP A 26 7.92 0.10 5.35
C ASP A 26 7.68 1.59 5.56
N SER A 27 7.26 1.94 6.77
CA SER A 27 6.91 3.32 7.11
C SER A 27 7.08 3.58 8.60
N GLU A 28 7.26 4.86 8.93
CA GLU A 28 7.37 5.31 10.31
C GLU A 28 6.16 4.92 11.16
N VAL A 29 4.95 4.98 10.60
CA VAL A 29 3.71 4.64 11.31
C VAL A 29 3.61 3.14 11.61
N ILE A 30 4.13 2.26 10.74
CA ILE A 30 4.24 0.83 11.08
C ILE A 30 5.15 0.65 12.28
N ARG A 31 6.36 1.23 12.24
CA ARG A 31 7.36 1.07 13.31
C ARG A 31 6.93 1.68 14.64
N ARG A 32 6.31 2.87 14.62
CA ARG A 32 5.99 3.64 15.84
C ARG A 32 4.59 3.35 16.38
N ASN A 33 3.67 2.81 15.58
CA ASN A 33 2.28 2.59 16.00
C ASN A 33 1.88 1.13 15.88
N LEU A 34 1.96 0.54 14.70
CA LEU A 34 1.45 -0.82 14.46
C LEU A 34 2.20 -1.88 15.25
N VAL A 35 3.54 -1.85 15.21
CA VAL A 35 4.38 -2.84 15.89
C VAL A 35 4.14 -2.87 17.41
N PRO A 36 4.19 -1.76 18.15
CA PRO A 36 3.87 -1.76 19.58
C PRO A 36 2.44 -2.22 19.90
N GLN A 37 1.47 -1.87 19.05
CA GLN A 37 0.07 -2.25 19.26
C GLN A 37 -0.17 -3.73 19.02
N LEU A 38 0.48 -4.34 18.03
CA LEU A 38 0.43 -5.79 17.80
C LEU A 38 1.05 -6.55 18.97
N LEU A 39 2.20 -6.10 19.48
CA LEU A 39 2.85 -6.69 20.66
C LEU A 39 1.96 -6.60 21.91
N THR A 40 1.20 -5.50 22.05
CA THR A 40 0.26 -5.31 23.18
C THR A 40 -1.01 -6.13 23.01
N ALA A 41 -1.56 -6.19 21.79
CA ALA A 41 -2.83 -6.85 21.50
C ALA A 41 -2.76 -8.37 21.74
N ARG A 42 -1.56 -8.94 21.75
CA ARG A 42 -1.38 -10.38 21.84
C ARG A 42 -0.15 -10.71 22.67
N GLU A 43 -0.38 -11.16 23.91
CA GLU A 43 0.67 -11.66 24.81
C GLU A 43 1.42 -12.90 24.25
N ASN A 44 0.96 -13.51 23.15
CA ASN A 44 1.58 -14.68 22.51
C ASN A 44 1.37 -14.72 20.97
N ILE A 45 1.71 -13.68 20.20
CA ILE A 45 1.82 -13.85 18.73
C ILE A 45 3.00 -14.78 18.48
N SER A 46 2.74 -16.00 18.03
CA SER A 46 3.79 -16.72 17.32
C SER A 46 3.97 -16.06 15.97
N ALA A 47 5.15 -15.48 15.73
CA ALA A 47 5.55 -14.93 14.44
C ALA A 47 5.43 -15.96 13.29
N SER A 48 5.28 -17.24 13.61
CA SER A 48 5.05 -18.32 12.65
C SER A 48 3.66 -18.31 11.98
N ASP A 49 2.66 -17.60 12.54
CA ASP A 49 1.33 -17.46 11.91
C ASP A 49 1.18 -16.08 11.25
N VAL A 50 1.83 -15.93 10.09
CA VAL A 50 1.86 -14.67 9.31
C VAL A 50 0.46 -14.25 8.86
N ARG A 51 -0.46 -15.20 8.62
CA ARG A 51 -1.86 -14.91 8.26
C ARG A 51 -2.57 -14.21 9.41
N ASN A 52 -2.41 -14.73 10.61
CA ASN A 52 -2.97 -14.13 11.80
C ASN A 52 -2.31 -12.77 12.15
N VAL A 53 -1.01 -12.59 11.86
CA VAL A 53 -0.34 -11.27 11.94
C VAL A 53 -1.00 -10.27 10.98
N LEU A 54 -1.28 -10.68 9.74
CA LEU A 54 -1.95 -9.82 8.75
C LEU A 54 -3.36 -9.44 9.22
N ASP A 55 -4.16 -10.41 9.65
CA ASP A 55 -5.54 -10.17 10.09
C ASP A 55 -5.60 -9.22 11.29
N GLU A 56 -4.73 -9.44 12.29
CA GLU A 56 -4.63 -8.55 13.45
C GLU A 56 -4.16 -7.14 13.06
N SER A 57 -3.17 -7.06 12.16
CA SER A 57 -2.66 -5.77 11.68
C SER A 57 -3.78 -4.95 11.04
N MET A 58 -4.56 -5.57 10.16
CA MET A 58 -5.67 -4.88 9.49
C MET A 58 -6.79 -4.51 10.46
N ASN A 59 -7.04 -5.31 11.50
CA ASN A 59 -8.01 -4.96 12.55
C ASN A 59 -7.56 -3.74 13.36
N ILE A 60 -6.29 -3.71 13.78
CA ILE A 60 -5.70 -2.57 14.49
C ILE A 60 -5.76 -1.30 13.62
N ILE A 61 -5.32 -1.38 12.36
CA ILE A 61 -5.30 -0.24 11.43
C ILE A 61 -6.72 0.32 11.23
N ARG A 62 -7.73 -0.55 11.05
CA ARG A 62 -9.14 -0.12 10.91
C ARG A 62 -9.69 0.57 12.16
N GLY A 63 -9.13 0.28 13.34
CA GLY A 63 -9.47 0.93 14.61
C GLY A 63 -8.77 2.28 14.86
N TRP A 64 -7.80 2.66 14.03
CA TRP A 64 -7.10 3.95 14.16
C TRP A 64 -8.01 5.15 13.84
N SER A 65 -7.56 6.34 14.27
CA SER A 65 -8.17 7.58 13.80
C SER A 65 -8.01 7.72 12.28
N PRO A 66 -8.96 8.38 11.59
CA PRO A 66 -8.86 8.58 10.14
C PRO A 66 -7.55 9.26 9.71
N GLU A 67 -7.01 10.16 10.54
CA GLU A 67 -5.73 10.83 10.29
C GLU A 67 -4.55 9.85 10.28
N LEU A 68 -4.53 8.90 11.22
CA LEU A 68 -3.43 7.93 11.30
C LEU A 68 -3.54 6.88 10.20
N GLN A 69 -4.77 6.50 9.80
CA GLN A 69 -5.01 5.68 8.62
C GLN A 69 -4.53 6.37 7.34
N ALA A 70 -4.81 7.66 7.17
CA ALA A 70 -4.33 8.44 6.03
C ALA A 70 -2.80 8.49 5.97
N ILE A 71 -2.11 8.68 7.11
CA ILE A 71 -0.65 8.62 7.20
C ILE A 71 -0.11 7.25 6.76
N PHE A 72 -0.76 6.16 7.16
CA PHE A 72 -0.40 4.81 6.76
C PHE A 72 -0.56 4.56 5.27
N ILE A 73 -1.66 4.99 4.68
CA ILE A 73 -1.88 4.92 3.23
C ILE A 73 -0.83 5.77 2.50
N ALA A 74 -0.54 6.96 3.01
CA ALA A 74 0.51 7.83 2.47
C ALA A 74 1.93 7.26 2.60
N GLY A 75 2.14 6.16 3.33
CA GLY A 75 3.40 5.43 3.34
C GLY A 75 3.66 4.64 2.04
N HIS A 76 2.62 4.30 1.28
CA HIS A 76 2.73 3.50 0.07
C HIS A 76 3.13 4.37 -1.14
N PRO A 77 3.94 3.84 -2.09
CA PRO A 77 4.35 4.59 -3.27
C PRO A 77 3.18 4.83 -4.22
N ARG A 78 3.30 5.85 -5.06
CA ARG A 78 2.25 6.18 -6.03
C ARG A 78 2.22 5.16 -7.16
N ILE A 79 1.03 4.88 -7.69
CA ILE A 79 0.91 4.11 -8.93
C ILE A 79 1.58 4.85 -10.08
N GLY A 80 2.47 4.17 -10.82
CA GLY A 80 3.23 4.77 -11.92
C GLY A 80 4.58 5.36 -11.50
N GLU A 81 4.88 5.41 -10.21
CA GLU A 81 6.23 5.70 -9.73
C GLU A 81 7.18 4.57 -10.13
N THR A 82 8.41 4.92 -10.51
CA THR A 82 9.42 3.95 -11.01
C THR A 82 10.76 4.08 -10.30
N ARG A 83 10.90 5.06 -9.41
CA ARG A 83 12.13 5.36 -8.67
C ARG A 83 11.89 5.10 -7.19
N ASN A 84 12.93 4.65 -6.48
CA ASN A 84 12.91 4.42 -5.03
C ASN A 84 11.80 3.47 -4.53
N LEU A 85 11.31 2.57 -5.40
CA LEU A 85 10.36 1.54 -4.98
C LEU A 85 11.08 0.44 -4.20
N SER A 86 10.39 -0.10 -3.18
CA SER A 86 10.77 -1.38 -2.57
C SER A 86 10.70 -2.50 -3.62
N VAL A 87 11.35 -3.64 -3.33
CA VAL A 87 11.27 -4.84 -4.19
C VAL A 87 9.80 -5.29 -4.37
N LEU A 88 8.99 -5.14 -3.32
CA LEU A 88 7.56 -5.47 -3.32
C LEU A 88 6.78 -4.59 -4.29
N SER A 89 6.86 -3.27 -4.11
CA SER A 89 6.19 -2.30 -4.98
C SER A 89 6.66 -2.38 -6.44
N SER A 90 7.95 -2.62 -6.66
CA SER A 90 8.50 -2.81 -8.01
C SER A 90 7.88 -4.03 -8.71
N SER A 91 7.75 -5.15 -8.00
CA SER A 91 7.10 -6.36 -8.53
C SER A 91 5.61 -6.15 -8.80
N GLU A 92 4.90 -5.46 -7.91
CA GLU A 92 3.45 -5.24 -8.05
C GLU A 92 3.12 -4.35 -9.23
N GLN A 93 3.83 -3.25 -9.39
CA GLN A 93 3.56 -2.33 -10.48
C GLN A 93 4.14 -2.79 -11.82
N SER A 94 5.01 -3.81 -11.83
CA SER A 94 5.48 -4.47 -13.06
C SER A 94 4.62 -5.67 -13.47
N ALA A 95 3.97 -6.36 -12.54
CA ALA A 95 3.13 -7.53 -12.82
C ALA A 95 1.89 -7.22 -13.69
N GLY A 96 1.40 -5.98 -13.66
CA GLY A 96 0.33 -5.50 -14.55
C GLY A 96 0.78 -5.23 -15.99
N THR A 97 2.07 -5.30 -16.29
CA THR A 97 2.54 -5.25 -17.68
C THR A 97 2.34 -6.63 -18.30
N SER A 98 1.51 -6.74 -19.33
CA SER A 98 1.39 -7.97 -20.12
C SER A 98 2.80 -8.40 -20.55
N ALA A 99 3.27 -9.52 -19.99
CA ALA A 99 4.50 -10.24 -20.32
C ALA A 99 5.54 -9.43 -21.12
N GLY A 100 6.18 -8.45 -20.47
CA GLY A 100 7.38 -7.78 -21.01
C GLY A 100 7.17 -6.52 -21.86
N THR A 101 5.97 -5.93 -21.92
CA THR A 101 5.80 -4.61 -22.55
C THR A 101 5.94 -3.48 -21.52
N PRO A 102 6.99 -2.63 -21.59
CA PRO A 102 7.12 -1.48 -20.71
C PRO A 102 5.90 -0.56 -20.78
N THR A 103 5.49 0.00 -19.65
CA THR A 103 4.45 1.05 -19.66
C THR A 103 4.92 2.24 -20.49
N SER A 104 4.07 2.74 -21.38
CA SER A 104 4.44 3.86 -22.24
C SER A 104 4.69 5.14 -21.42
N PRO A 105 5.60 6.03 -21.86
CA PRO A 105 5.85 7.30 -21.18
C PRO A 105 4.59 8.16 -20.99
N GLU A 106 3.66 8.12 -21.94
CA GLU A 106 2.40 8.86 -21.90
C GLU A 106 1.52 8.39 -20.75
N VAL A 107 1.43 7.07 -20.52
CA VAL A 107 0.67 6.51 -19.39
C VAL A 107 1.32 6.86 -18.06
N LEU A 108 2.66 6.87 -17.98
CA LEU A 108 3.37 7.27 -16.76
C LEU A 108 3.16 8.75 -16.43
N GLN A 109 3.25 9.63 -17.43
CA GLN A 109 2.95 11.05 -17.29
C GLN A 109 1.49 11.27 -16.89
N ARG A 110 0.57 10.52 -17.51
CA ARG A 110 -0.85 10.57 -17.17
C ARG A 110 -1.10 10.18 -15.71
N LEU A 111 -0.54 9.06 -15.25
CA LEU A 111 -0.65 8.64 -13.85
C LEU A 111 -0.02 9.66 -12.90
N GLN A 112 1.11 10.28 -13.25
CA GLN A 112 1.70 11.34 -12.44
C GLN A 112 0.72 12.49 -12.23
N HIS A 113 0.07 12.96 -13.30
CA HIS A 113 -0.93 14.02 -13.24
C HIS A 113 -2.19 13.61 -12.46
N LEU A 114 -2.69 12.40 -12.70
CA LEU A 114 -3.86 11.90 -11.99
C LEU A 114 -3.60 11.73 -10.50
N ASN A 115 -2.39 11.32 -10.08
CA ASN A 115 -2.02 11.31 -8.66
C ASN A 115 -2.09 12.73 -8.04
N MET A 116 -1.62 13.76 -8.75
CA MET A 116 -1.73 15.15 -8.27
C MET A 116 -3.18 15.62 -8.18
N CYS A 117 -3.99 15.30 -9.20
CA CYS A 117 -5.42 15.58 -9.20
C CYS A 117 -6.12 14.89 -8.02
N TYR A 118 -5.80 13.62 -7.79
CA TYR A 118 -6.35 12.83 -6.69
C TYR A 118 -5.96 13.41 -5.33
N GLU A 119 -4.68 13.74 -5.11
CA GLU A 119 -4.20 14.32 -3.86
C GLU A 119 -4.80 15.71 -3.59
N HIS A 120 -5.17 16.45 -4.65
CA HIS A 120 -5.92 17.70 -4.53
C HIS A 120 -7.38 17.47 -4.13
N VAL A 121 -8.05 16.48 -4.77
CA VAL A 121 -9.45 16.14 -4.50
C VAL A 121 -9.63 15.47 -3.14
N TYR A 122 -8.68 14.63 -2.71
CA TYR A 122 -8.68 13.92 -1.44
C TYR A 122 -7.44 14.27 -0.61
N PRO A 123 -7.44 15.44 0.06
CA PRO A 123 -6.27 15.90 0.81
C PRO A 123 -5.78 14.87 1.81
N GLY A 124 -4.47 14.61 1.79
CA GLY A 124 -3.79 13.67 2.70
C GLY A 124 -3.87 12.19 2.29
N LEU A 125 -4.64 11.82 1.27
CA LEU A 125 -4.70 10.45 0.76
C LEU A 125 -3.81 10.26 -0.47
N ARG A 126 -3.32 9.04 -0.68
CA ARG A 126 -2.73 8.59 -1.94
C ARG A 126 -3.66 7.63 -2.65
N TYR A 127 -3.64 7.61 -3.98
CA TYR A 127 -4.44 6.65 -4.73
C TYR A 127 -3.79 5.27 -4.64
N ILE A 128 -4.36 4.40 -3.81
CA ILE A 128 -3.98 2.99 -3.71
C ILE A 128 -5.02 2.15 -4.43
N SER A 129 -4.57 1.18 -5.22
CA SER A 129 -5.42 0.24 -5.95
C SER A 129 -4.70 -1.10 -6.06
N PHE A 130 -5.36 -2.19 -5.68
CA PHE A 130 -4.81 -3.53 -5.81
C PHE A 130 -4.84 -3.96 -7.28
N VAL A 131 -3.71 -3.81 -7.99
CA VAL A 131 -3.68 -3.94 -9.45
C VAL A 131 -4.14 -5.31 -9.97
N ASN A 132 -3.85 -6.41 -9.28
CA ASN A 132 -4.30 -7.77 -9.65
C ASN A 132 -4.18 -8.11 -11.16
N GLY A 133 -3.02 -7.82 -11.76
CA GLY A 133 -2.78 -8.06 -13.19
C GLY A 133 -3.35 -7.00 -14.15
N ARG A 134 -4.03 -5.96 -13.64
CA ARG A 134 -4.46 -4.81 -14.44
C ARG A 134 -3.26 -3.97 -14.87
N THR A 135 -3.33 -3.44 -16.10
CA THR A 135 -2.29 -2.57 -16.64
C THR A 135 -2.33 -1.20 -15.98
N ARG A 136 -1.19 -0.50 -15.98
CA ARG A 136 -1.12 0.91 -15.54
C ARG A 136 -2.08 1.82 -16.32
N ALA A 137 -2.34 1.53 -17.59
CA ALA A 137 -3.32 2.25 -18.39
C ALA A 137 -4.75 2.03 -17.87
N ALA A 138 -5.11 0.79 -17.54
CA ALA A 138 -6.41 0.49 -16.94
C ALA A 138 -6.60 1.17 -15.58
N ILE A 139 -5.54 1.29 -14.78
CA ILE A 139 -5.58 2.05 -13.52
C ILE A 139 -5.72 3.55 -13.75
N ALA A 140 -5.10 4.09 -14.82
CA ALA A 140 -5.29 5.49 -15.19
C ALA A 140 -6.76 5.76 -15.52
N GLU A 141 -7.40 4.90 -16.32
CA GLU A 141 -8.83 5.01 -16.64
C GLU A 141 -9.72 4.89 -15.39
N GLU A 142 -9.39 4.00 -14.46
CA GLU A 142 -10.11 3.88 -13.18
C GLU A 142 -10.02 5.18 -12.37
N MET A 143 -8.83 5.78 -12.30
CA MET A 143 -8.63 7.03 -11.56
C MET A 143 -9.34 8.21 -12.23
N GLU A 144 -9.40 8.23 -13.56
CA GLU A 144 -10.19 9.21 -14.32
C GLU A 144 -11.68 9.10 -14.00
N ASP A 145 -12.24 7.88 -14.07
CA ASP A 145 -13.64 7.63 -13.73
C ASP A 145 -13.94 8.05 -12.28
N LYS A 146 -13.02 7.74 -11.35
CA LYS A 146 -13.13 8.11 -9.93
C LYS A 146 -13.18 9.61 -9.70
N LEU A 147 -12.38 10.37 -10.45
CA LEU A 147 -12.29 11.82 -10.35
C LEU A 147 -13.34 12.55 -11.20
N GLY A 148 -14.15 11.81 -11.98
CA GLY A 148 -15.09 12.40 -12.93
C GLY A 148 -14.39 13.12 -14.09
N ILE A 149 -13.17 12.71 -14.42
CA ILE A 149 -12.36 13.27 -15.49
C ILE A 149 -12.64 12.48 -16.77
N ALA A 150 -12.80 13.17 -17.90
CA ALA A 150 -12.93 12.51 -19.19
C ALA A 150 -11.65 11.72 -19.51
N ARG A 151 -11.82 10.46 -19.92
CA ARG A 151 -10.69 9.59 -20.26
C ARG A 151 -9.84 10.19 -21.37
N SER A 152 -8.56 10.38 -21.11
CA SER A 152 -7.66 11.08 -22.02
C SER A 152 -6.21 10.72 -21.73
N LEU A 153 -5.39 10.63 -22.77
CA LEU A 153 -3.94 10.52 -22.62
C LEU A 153 -3.25 11.89 -22.51
N SER A 154 -4.02 12.99 -22.44
CA SER A 154 -3.45 14.30 -22.20
C SER A 154 -2.72 14.31 -20.85
N PRO A 155 -1.42 14.66 -20.84
CA PRO A 155 -0.59 14.47 -19.65
C PRO A 155 -0.91 15.45 -18.53
N ASP A 156 -1.68 16.51 -18.78
CA ASP A 156 -1.84 17.67 -17.89
C ASP A 156 -3.28 18.21 -17.79
N GLN A 157 -4.27 17.50 -18.34
CA GLN A 157 -5.69 17.89 -18.29
C GLN A 157 -6.54 17.00 -17.37
N PRO A 158 -7.45 17.55 -16.57
CA PRO A 158 -7.77 18.96 -16.41
C PRO A 158 -6.72 19.66 -15.54
N GLN A 159 -6.78 20.99 -15.49
CA GLN A 159 -6.02 21.76 -14.50
C GLN A 159 -6.44 21.32 -13.09
N ILE A 160 -5.48 21.12 -12.20
CA ILE A 160 -5.73 20.56 -10.86
C ILE A 160 -6.72 21.44 -10.09
N GLU A 161 -6.58 22.77 -10.21
CA GLU A 161 -7.39 23.78 -9.54
C GLU A 161 -8.85 23.83 -10.03
N SER A 162 -9.15 23.16 -11.15
CA SER A 162 -10.52 23.04 -11.64
C SER A 162 -11.33 21.96 -10.91
N LEU A 163 -10.65 21.08 -10.16
CA LEU A 163 -11.28 20.02 -9.38
C LEU A 163 -11.63 20.54 -7.99
N ALA A 164 -12.84 20.24 -7.50
CA ALA A 164 -13.24 20.65 -6.16
C ALA A 164 -12.67 19.71 -5.09
N PRO A 165 -11.93 20.20 -4.09
CA PRO A 165 -11.49 19.39 -2.97
C PRO A 165 -12.66 18.86 -2.15
N ILE A 166 -12.57 17.60 -1.74
CA ILE A 166 -13.47 17.01 -0.77
C ILE A 166 -12.94 17.29 0.62
N ALA A 167 -13.81 17.82 1.48
CA ALA A 167 -13.44 18.13 2.87
C ALA A 167 -12.94 16.86 3.58
N ALA A 168 -11.77 16.96 4.22
CA ALA A 168 -11.23 15.90 5.06
C ALA A 168 -12.25 15.51 6.15
N ASN A 169 -12.32 14.23 6.49
CA ASN A 169 -13.29 13.66 7.43
C ASN A 169 -14.78 13.79 7.02
N SER A 170 -15.09 14.29 5.82
CA SER A 170 -16.45 14.19 5.26
C SER A 170 -16.81 12.73 4.95
N PRO A 171 -18.11 12.37 4.87
CA PRO A 171 -18.51 11.00 4.54
C PRO A 171 -17.90 10.46 3.25
N GLN A 172 -17.76 11.30 2.22
CA GLN A 172 -17.14 10.91 0.95
C GLN A 172 -15.63 10.66 1.10
N TRP A 173 -14.94 11.50 1.87
CA TRP A 173 -13.51 11.32 2.14
C TRP A 173 -13.26 10.06 2.98
N LEU A 174 -14.09 9.80 4.00
CA LEU A 174 -14.00 8.60 4.84
C LEU A 174 -14.31 7.32 4.06
N ALA A 175 -15.27 7.37 3.14
CA ALA A 175 -15.55 6.25 2.24
C ALA A 175 -14.33 5.95 1.34
N GLU A 176 -13.65 6.98 0.85
CA GLU A 176 -12.45 6.79 0.03
C GLU A 176 -11.26 6.27 0.83
N LEU A 177 -11.07 6.76 2.05
CA LEU A 177 -10.10 6.22 2.99
C LEU A 177 -10.34 4.73 3.23
N GLY A 178 -11.61 4.34 3.48
CA GLY A 178 -12.01 2.95 3.67
C GLY A 178 -11.70 2.06 2.47
N ARG A 179 -12.00 2.52 1.23
CA ARG A 179 -11.65 1.81 -0.01
C ARG A 179 -10.14 1.61 -0.13
N ALA A 180 -9.36 2.65 0.11
CA ALA A 180 -7.90 2.57 0.01
C ALA A 180 -7.31 1.61 1.06
N LEU A 181 -7.86 1.55 2.28
CA LEU A 181 -7.47 0.54 3.27
C LEU A 181 -7.83 -0.89 2.84
N GLU A 182 -8.97 -1.08 2.19
CA GLU A 182 -9.36 -2.38 1.64
C GLU A 182 -8.37 -2.86 0.57
N ASP A 183 -7.96 -1.97 -0.34
CA ASP A 183 -6.94 -2.27 -1.34
C ASP A 183 -5.58 -2.61 -0.72
N VAL A 184 -5.15 -1.91 0.34
CA VAL A 184 -3.94 -2.29 1.08
C VAL A 184 -4.06 -3.70 1.66
N GLY A 185 -5.24 -4.07 2.18
CA GLY A 185 -5.51 -5.42 2.66
C GLY A 185 -5.37 -6.48 1.57
N PHE A 186 -5.89 -6.22 0.36
CA PHE A 186 -5.73 -7.13 -0.78
C PHE A 186 -4.28 -7.25 -1.25
N ILE A 187 -3.53 -6.14 -1.28
CA ILE A 187 -2.10 -6.13 -1.58
C ILE A 187 -1.34 -7.00 -0.58
N ALA A 188 -1.56 -6.78 0.72
CA ALA A 188 -0.89 -7.53 1.78
C ALA A 188 -1.22 -9.03 1.75
N LYS A 189 -2.47 -9.38 1.44
CA LYS A 189 -2.88 -10.78 1.24
C LYS A 189 -2.17 -11.42 0.03
N SER A 190 -2.08 -10.71 -1.09
CA SER A 190 -1.37 -11.20 -2.28
C SER A 190 0.13 -11.38 -2.02
N ARG A 191 0.75 -10.51 -1.20
CA ARG A 191 2.13 -10.67 -0.75
C ARG A 191 2.29 -11.92 0.11
N LEU A 192 1.39 -12.15 1.07
CA LEU A 192 1.37 -13.35 1.90
C LEU A 192 1.32 -14.63 1.04
N GLU A 193 0.40 -14.71 0.08
CA GLU A 193 0.27 -15.87 -0.81
C GLU A 193 1.58 -16.16 -1.59
N LYS A 194 2.30 -15.11 -2.01
CA LYS A 194 3.61 -15.25 -2.67
C LYS A 194 4.72 -15.70 -1.73
N LEU A 195 4.66 -15.37 -0.44
CA LEU A 195 5.61 -15.84 0.56
C LEU A 195 5.39 -17.34 0.81
N GLU A 196 4.14 -17.75 1.03
CA GLU A 196 3.75 -19.15 1.26
C GLU A 196 4.15 -20.07 0.07
N GLN A 197 4.06 -19.56 -1.16
CA GLN A 197 4.50 -20.29 -2.37
C GLN A 197 6.02 -20.50 -2.41
N LYS A 198 6.82 -19.49 -2.03
CA LYS A 198 8.29 -19.60 -2.03
C LYS A 198 8.83 -20.54 -0.96
N GLU A 199 8.15 -20.68 0.17
CA GLU A 199 8.53 -21.63 1.23
C GLU A 199 8.23 -23.09 0.85
N SER A 200 7.38 -23.31 -0.16
CA SER A 200 6.96 -24.63 -0.63
C SER A 200 7.80 -25.16 -1.80
N GLU A 201 8.71 -24.35 -2.35
CA GLU A 201 9.63 -24.68 -3.45
C GLU A 201 11.02 -25.09 -2.95
#